data_AF-A0A2X4UL14-F1
#
_entry.id   AF-A0A2X4UL14-F1
#
_cell.length_a   1.000
_cell.length_b   1.000
_cell.length_c   1.000
_cell.angle_alpha   90.00
_cell.angle_beta   90.00
_cell.angle_gamma   90.00
#
_symmetry.space_group_name_H-M   'P 1'
#
loop_
_entity.id
_entity.type
_entity.pdbx_description
1 polymer ?
#
loop_
_entity_poly.entity_id
_entity_poly.type
_entity_poly.pdbx_seq_one_letter_code
_entity_poly.pdbx_strand_id
1 'polypeptide(L)'
;MSEVHRNTATNRICQVDIADNYDHKHQPMSEEDPHSGLQRMAGDITKALYRKLAIQGVPITSDSFRVLRATYYRTALDMIDAFEHDAKMNGLDFDRHSEESAVELFSRVISQAGQAFSENPGDKPFVPSWNRVQSAFPDILERLYDAVEQDNQR
;
A
#
# COMPACT_ATOMS: atom_id res chain seq x y z
N MET A 1 1.32 1.82 11.40
CA MET A 1 0.39 2.87 10.92
C MET A 1 -1.00 2.77 11.52
N SER A 2 -1.76 1.69 11.30
CA SER A 2 -3.16 1.61 11.75
C SER A 2 -3.37 1.55 13.27
N GLU A 3 -2.37 1.06 14.03
CA GLU A 3 -2.35 1.06 15.50
C GLU A 3 -2.01 2.45 16.07
N VAL A 4 -1.03 3.15 15.46
CA VAL A 4 -0.70 4.54 15.78
C VAL A 4 -1.92 5.44 15.58
N HIS A 5 -2.59 5.36 14.42
CA HIS A 5 -3.78 6.17 14.15
C HIS A 5 -4.99 5.80 15.03
N ARG A 6 -5.08 4.58 15.55
CA ARG A 6 -6.15 4.18 16.48
C ARG A 6 -5.89 4.67 17.90
N ASN A 7 -4.63 4.64 18.33
CA ASN A 7 -4.24 4.89 19.72
C ASN A 7 -3.70 6.32 19.94
N THR A 8 -3.51 7.09 18.86
CA THR A 8 -2.92 8.42 18.88
C THR A 8 -3.83 9.37 18.12
N ALA A 9 -4.15 10.52 18.73
CA ALA A 9 -4.88 11.58 18.05
C ALA A 9 -4.08 12.05 16.82
N THR A 10 -4.76 12.29 15.69
CA THR A 10 -4.09 12.63 14.41
C THR A 10 -3.20 13.87 14.54
N ASN A 11 -3.57 14.84 15.37
CA ASN A 11 -2.78 16.03 15.66
C ASN A 11 -1.46 15.77 16.43
N ARG A 12 -1.24 14.54 16.90
CA ARG A 12 0.00 14.08 17.54
C ARG A 12 0.84 13.21 16.61
N ILE A 13 0.43 13.06 15.35
CA ILE A 13 1.21 12.40 14.30
C ILE A 13 1.88 13.51 13.48
N CYS A 14 3.19 13.44 13.33
CA CYS A 14 3.93 14.28 12.41
C CYS A 14 4.71 13.43 11.41
N GLN A 15 4.96 14.01 10.23
CA GLN A 15 5.92 13.51 9.26
C GLN A 15 7.11 14.46 9.30
N VAL A 16 8.31 13.90 9.40
CA VAL A 16 9.57 14.65 9.36
C VAL A 16 10.37 14.17 8.16
N ASP A 17 11.06 15.09 7.51
CA ASP A 17 12.00 14.72 6.47
C ASP A 17 13.26 14.11 7.11
N ILE A 18 13.78 13.06 6.49
CA ILE A 18 14.89 12.26 7.03
C ILE A 18 16.15 12.43 6.16
N ALA A 19 16.01 12.84 4.89
CA ALA A 19 17.14 13.06 4.00
C ALA A 19 16.77 13.97 2.82
N ASP A 20 17.69 14.85 2.41
CA ASP A 20 17.51 15.71 1.24
C ASP A 20 17.29 14.92 -0.06
N ASN A 21 17.90 13.73 -0.16
CA ASN A 21 17.73 12.81 -1.27
C ASN A 21 17.47 11.40 -0.75
N TYR A 22 16.35 10.83 -1.14
CA TYR A 22 16.00 9.44 -0.87
C TYR A 22 16.08 8.63 -2.17
N ASP A 23 17.07 7.74 -2.26
CA ASP A 23 17.15 6.79 -3.36
C ASP A 23 16.04 5.75 -3.19
N HIS A 24 14.99 5.88 -4.00
CA HIS A 24 13.85 4.99 -3.94
C HIS A 24 14.13 3.76 -4.78
N LYS A 25 13.94 2.58 -4.18
CA LYS A 25 14.05 1.32 -4.90
C LYS A 25 12.95 1.20 -5.96
N HIS A 26 13.28 1.52 -7.20
CA HIS A 26 12.38 1.30 -8.32
C HIS A 26 11.97 -0.17 -8.41
N GLN A 27 10.67 -0.43 -8.50
CA GLN A 27 10.11 -1.75 -8.74
C GLN A 27 9.46 -1.78 -10.12
N PRO A 28 9.59 -2.88 -10.87
CA PRO A 28 8.90 -3.02 -12.14
C PRO A 28 7.39 -3.14 -11.91
N MET A 29 6.61 -2.84 -12.95
CA MET A 29 5.16 -2.99 -12.92
C MET A 29 4.75 -4.45 -12.65
N SER A 30 5.50 -5.39 -13.23
CA SER A 30 5.30 -6.84 -13.11
C SER A 30 3.98 -7.32 -13.70
N GLU A 31 3.69 -6.98 -14.96
CA GLU A 31 2.41 -7.30 -15.61
C GLU A 31 2.14 -8.81 -15.78
N GLU A 32 3.22 -9.60 -15.92
CA GLU A 32 3.14 -11.05 -16.14
C GLU A 32 3.22 -11.87 -14.84
N ASP A 33 3.68 -11.28 -13.73
CA ASP A 33 3.83 -11.95 -12.45
C ASP A 33 3.12 -11.19 -11.31
N PRO A 34 1.92 -11.65 -10.90
CA PRO A 34 1.18 -11.07 -9.79
C PRO A 34 1.87 -11.17 -8.42
N HIS A 35 2.96 -11.92 -8.31
CA HIS A 35 3.70 -12.15 -7.07
C HIS A 35 4.98 -11.34 -6.94
N SER A 36 5.27 -10.44 -7.87
CA SER A 36 6.40 -9.51 -7.77
C SER A 36 6.03 -8.07 -8.18
N GLY A 37 7.02 -7.18 -8.04
CA GLY A 37 6.91 -5.76 -8.40
C GLY A 37 5.72 -5.01 -7.78
N LEU A 38 5.25 -4.01 -8.52
CA LEU A 38 4.15 -3.13 -8.10
C LEU A 38 2.80 -3.86 -8.07
N GLN A 39 2.58 -4.85 -8.94
CA GLN A 39 1.33 -5.63 -8.93
C GLN A 39 1.12 -6.33 -7.58
N ARG A 40 2.15 -7.01 -7.05
CA ARG A 40 2.07 -7.63 -5.72
C ARG A 40 1.79 -6.60 -4.63
N MET A 41 2.52 -5.48 -4.64
CA MET A 41 2.36 -4.43 -3.63
C MET A 41 0.95 -3.85 -3.65
N ALA A 42 0.39 -3.56 -4.82
CA ALA A 42 -0.98 -3.10 -4.98
C ALA A 42 -1.99 -4.14 -4.44
N GLY A 43 -1.76 -5.43 -4.67
CA GLY A 43 -2.57 -6.51 -4.12
C GLY A 43 -2.54 -6.55 -2.60
N ASP A 44 -1.36 -6.45 -2.01
CA ASP A 44 -1.17 -6.45 -0.56
C ASP A 44 -1.81 -5.22 0.12
N ILE A 45 -1.65 -4.03 -0.48
CA ILE A 45 -2.31 -2.79 -0.01
C ILE A 45 -3.83 -2.92 -0.09
N THR A 46 -4.36 -3.39 -1.23
CA THR A 46 -5.81 -3.53 -1.42
C THR A 46 -6.42 -4.50 -0.41
N LYS A 47 -5.81 -5.69 -0.21
CA LYS A 47 -6.24 -6.64 0.81
C LYS A 47 -6.18 -6.04 2.21
N ALA A 48 -5.14 -5.26 2.52
CA ALA A 48 -5.01 -4.59 3.81
C ALA A 48 -6.13 -3.55 4.04
N LEU A 49 -6.51 -2.79 3.01
CA LEU A 49 -7.63 -1.85 3.06
C LEU A 49 -8.96 -2.57 3.32
N TYR A 50 -9.27 -3.64 2.59
CA TYR A 50 -10.49 -4.43 2.81
C TYR A 50 -10.57 -4.99 4.24
N ARG A 51 -9.49 -5.60 4.73
CA ARG A 51 -9.42 -6.09 6.11
C ARG A 51 -9.64 -4.95 7.11
N LYS A 52 -9.04 -3.79 6.88
CA LYS A 52 -9.16 -2.65 7.80
C LYS A 52 -10.60 -2.15 7.89
N LEU A 53 -11.25 -1.99 6.75
CA LEU A 53 -12.66 -1.59 6.65
C LEU A 53 -13.57 -2.62 7.33
N ALA A 54 -13.35 -3.91 7.11
CA ALA A 54 -14.10 -4.97 7.77
C ALA A 54 -13.92 -4.96 9.30
N ILE A 55 -12.69 -4.76 9.80
CA ILE A 55 -12.40 -4.60 11.23
C ILE A 55 -13.09 -3.35 11.82
N GLN A 56 -13.34 -2.33 11.00
CA GLN A 56 -14.08 -1.13 11.39
C GLN A 56 -15.60 -1.30 11.29
N GLY A 57 -16.09 -2.49 10.92
CA GLY A 57 -17.52 -2.78 10.77
C GLY A 57 -18.14 -2.28 9.47
N VAL A 58 -17.32 -1.89 8.49
CA VAL A 58 -17.82 -1.53 7.16
C VAL A 58 -18.20 -2.80 6.41
N PRO A 59 -19.46 -2.97 5.95
CA PRO A 59 -19.86 -4.12 5.19
C PRO A 59 -19.19 -4.08 3.81
N ILE A 60 -18.40 -5.11 3.50
CA ILE A 60 -17.76 -5.28 2.20
C ILE A 60 -18.36 -6.51 1.53
N THR A 61 -18.93 -6.30 0.35
CA THR A 61 -19.53 -7.35 -0.48
C THR A 61 -18.82 -7.44 -1.82
N SER A 62 -19.16 -8.46 -2.61
CA SER A 62 -18.66 -8.60 -3.99
C SER A 62 -18.96 -7.37 -4.86
N ASP A 63 -20.12 -6.73 -4.65
CA ASP A 63 -20.49 -5.52 -5.38
C ASP A 63 -19.65 -4.31 -4.94
N SER A 64 -19.20 -4.25 -3.69
CA SER A 64 -18.27 -3.21 -3.23
C SER A 64 -16.99 -3.20 -4.06
N PHE A 65 -16.45 -4.37 -4.43
CA PHE A 65 -15.23 -4.46 -5.26
C PHE A 65 -15.45 -3.97 -6.68
N ARG A 66 -16.62 -4.28 -7.28
CA ARG A 66 -16.97 -3.82 -8.63
C ARG A 66 -17.10 -2.31 -8.69
N VAL A 67 -17.78 -1.73 -7.69
CA VAL A 67 -17.93 -0.28 -7.56
C VAL A 67 -16.56 0.36 -7.37
N LEU A 68 -15.75 -0.13 -6.43
CA LEU A 68 -14.40 0.43 -6.18
C LEU A 68 -13.52 0.37 -7.42
N ARG A 69 -13.52 -0.74 -8.16
CA ARG A 69 -12.78 -0.87 -9.41
C ARG A 69 -13.23 0.17 -10.43
N ALA A 70 -14.54 0.33 -10.63
CA ALA A 70 -15.07 1.30 -11.59
C ALA A 70 -14.74 2.75 -11.20
N THR A 71 -14.86 3.08 -9.91
CA THR A 71 -14.49 4.39 -9.37
C THR A 71 -12.99 4.65 -9.54
N TYR A 72 -12.14 3.72 -9.14
CA TYR A 72 -10.69 3.81 -9.32
C TYR A 72 -10.32 4.04 -10.78
N TYR A 73 -10.86 3.22 -11.69
CA TYR A 73 -10.54 3.30 -13.11
C TYR A 73 -10.92 4.65 -13.71
N ARG A 74 -12.13 5.16 -13.41
CA ARG A 74 -12.57 6.48 -13.88
C ARG A 74 -11.68 7.59 -13.32
N THR A 75 -11.47 7.62 -12.00
CA THR A 75 -10.67 8.66 -11.35
C THR A 75 -9.23 8.64 -11.85
N ALA A 76 -8.65 7.47 -12.08
CA ALA A 76 -7.28 7.36 -12.58
C ALA A 76 -7.13 7.87 -14.02
N LEU A 77 -8.10 7.62 -14.91
CA LEU A 77 -8.10 8.20 -16.25
C LEU A 77 -8.19 9.73 -16.22
N ASP A 78 -9.04 10.29 -15.35
CA ASP A 78 -9.13 11.75 -15.18
C ASP A 78 -7.79 12.33 -14.65
N MET A 79 -7.08 11.57 -13.79
CA MET A 79 -5.76 11.96 -13.29
C MET A 79 -4.67 11.88 -14.37
N ILE A 80 -4.70 10.87 -15.26
CA ILE A 80 -3.77 10.78 -16.38
C ILE A 80 -3.84 12.04 -17.25
N ASP A 81 -5.05 12.50 -17.58
CA ASP A 81 -5.23 13.73 -18.35
C ASP A 81 -4.64 14.95 -17.62
N ALA A 82 -4.86 15.07 -16.30
CA ALA A 82 -4.31 16.17 -15.52
C ALA A 82 -2.77 16.15 -15.49
N PHE A 83 -2.17 14.98 -15.29
CA PHE A 83 -0.71 14.83 -15.23
C PHE A 83 -0.03 14.92 -16.60
N GLU A 84 -0.72 14.55 -17.69
CA GLU A 84 -0.21 14.81 -19.03
C GLU A 84 -0.07 16.31 -19.30
N HIS A 85 -1.06 17.11 -18.88
CA HIS A 85 -0.98 18.57 -18.98
C HIS A 85 0.13 19.16 -18.10
N ASP A 86 0.29 18.66 -16.88
CA ASP A 86 1.34 19.10 -15.96
C ASP A 86 2.74 18.77 -16.50
N ALA A 87 2.95 17.54 -17.00
CA ALA A 87 4.21 17.14 -17.64
C ALA A 87 4.54 18.05 -18.83
N LYS A 88 3.57 18.29 -19.72
CA LYS A 88 3.74 19.21 -20.86
C LYS A 88 4.11 20.63 -20.43
N MET A 89 3.46 21.16 -19.40
CA MET A 89 3.76 22.50 -18.87
C MET A 89 5.19 22.60 -18.31
N ASN A 90 5.70 21.51 -17.73
CA ASN A 90 7.05 21.41 -17.18
C ASN A 90 8.09 20.93 -18.21
N GLY A 91 7.70 20.70 -19.48
CA GLY A 91 8.60 20.21 -20.53
C GLY A 91 9.10 18.78 -20.32
N LEU A 92 8.34 17.96 -19.59
CA LEU A 92 8.63 16.55 -19.33
C LEU A 92 7.93 15.65 -20.36
N ASP A 93 8.57 14.54 -20.72
CA ASP A 93 7.96 13.49 -21.54
C ASP A 93 6.90 12.74 -20.72
N PHE A 94 5.78 12.38 -21.38
CA PHE A 94 4.68 11.65 -20.76
C PHE A 94 4.21 10.52 -21.67
N ASP A 95 4.37 9.27 -21.21
CA ASP A 95 3.90 8.09 -21.92
C ASP A 95 2.51 7.69 -21.42
N ARG A 96 1.50 8.26 -22.07
CA ARG A 96 0.08 8.00 -21.77
C ARG A 96 -0.28 6.52 -21.88
N HIS A 97 0.27 5.79 -22.84
CA HIS A 97 -0.08 4.39 -23.03
C HIS A 97 0.42 3.53 -21.88
N SER A 98 1.63 3.79 -21.40
CA SER A 98 2.19 3.11 -20.24
C SER A 98 1.37 3.39 -18.96
N GLU A 99 0.92 4.63 -18.77
CA GLU A 99 0.11 5.04 -17.63
C GLU A 99 -1.29 4.39 -17.66
N GLU A 100 -1.96 4.38 -18.82
CA GLU A 100 -3.26 3.72 -18.98
C GLU A 100 -3.15 2.20 -18.75
N SER A 101 -2.06 1.58 -19.24
CA SER A 101 -1.78 0.15 -19.03
C SER A 101 -1.57 -0.17 -17.54
N ALA A 102 -0.89 0.71 -16.79
CA ALA A 102 -0.75 0.60 -15.34
C ALA A 102 -2.11 0.69 -14.62
N VAL A 103 -2.97 1.63 -15.02
CA VAL A 103 -4.32 1.79 -14.48
C VAL A 103 -5.18 0.55 -14.73
N GLU A 104 -5.10 -0.04 -15.92
CA GLU A 104 -5.78 -1.30 -16.22
C GLU A 104 -5.30 -2.43 -15.32
N LEU A 105 -3.98 -2.57 -15.13
CA LEU A 105 -3.40 -3.58 -14.25
C LEU A 105 -3.91 -3.43 -12.82
N PHE A 106 -3.80 -2.24 -12.23
CA PHE A 106 -4.24 -2.00 -10.85
C PHE A 106 -5.75 -2.15 -10.68
N SER A 107 -6.54 -1.79 -11.69
CA SER A 107 -7.99 -2.04 -11.74
C SER A 107 -8.30 -3.54 -11.65
N ARG A 108 -7.54 -4.39 -12.34
CA ARG A 108 -7.67 -5.86 -12.22
C ARG A 108 -7.27 -6.35 -10.82
N VAL A 109 -6.18 -5.82 -10.27
CA VAL A 109 -5.71 -6.15 -8.91
C VAL A 109 -6.80 -5.90 -7.86
N ILE A 110 -7.54 -4.79 -7.96
CA ILE A 110 -8.65 -4.46 -7.04
C ILE A 110 -9.69 -5.60 -6.96
N SER A 111 -10.06 -6.16 -8.12
CA SER A 111 -11.03 -7.25 -8.21
C SER A 111 -10.46 -8.58 -7.70
N GLN A 112 -9.23 -8.92 -8.10
CA GLN A 112 -8.56 -10.15 -7.67
C GLN A 112 -8.35 -10.18 -6.15
N ALA A 113 -7.92 -9.06 -5.56
CA ALA A 113 -7.79 -8.90 -4.12
C ALA A 113 -9.14 -9.03 -3.41
N GLY A 114 -10.22 -8.55 -4.03
CA GLY A 114 -11.57 -8.64 -3.48
C GLY A 114 -12.06 -10.08 -3.44
N GLN A 115 -11.86 -10.82 -4.53
CA GLN A 115 -12.16 -12.25 -4.59
C GLN A 115 -11.37 -13.03 -3.53
N ALA A 116 -10.05 -12.81 -3.45
CA ALA A 116 -9.21 -13.47 -2.44
C ALA A 116 -9.66 -13.16 -1.00
N PHE A 117 -10.09 -11.92 -0.75
CA PHE A 117 -10.64 -11.52 0.55
C PHE A 117 -11.97 -12.23 0.86
N SER A 118 -12.85 -12.40 -0.13
CA SER A 118 -14.11 -13.14 0.05
C SER A 118 -13.90 -14.64 0.28
N GLU A 119 -12.91 -15.25 -0.38
CA GLU A 119 -12.60 -16.67 -0.24
C GLU A 119 -11.95 -17.00 1.12
N ASN A 120 -11.14 -16.10 1.66
CA ASN A 120 -10.48 -16.29 2.94
C ASN A 120 -10.51 -15.02 3.84
N PRO A 121 -11.66 -14.70 4.44
CA PRO A 121 -11.82 -13.49 5.25
C PRO A 121 -11.05 -13.53 6.58
N GLY A 122 -10.67 -14.73 7.04
CA GLY A 122 -9.98 -14.96 8.32
C GLY A 122 -8.45 -14.91 8.24
N ASP A 123 -7.89 -14.62 7.07
CA ASP A 123 -6.45 -14.61 6.87
C ASP A 123 -5.79 -13.52 7.73
N LYS A 124 -4.75 -13.91 8.48
CA LYS A 124 -4.20 -13.10 9.58
C LYS A 124 -3.67 -11.75 9.06
N PRO A 125 -3.71 -10.68 9.89
CA PRO A 125 -3.05 -9.44 9.55
C PRO A 125 -1.58 -9.69 9.19
N PHE A 126 -1.11 -9.07 8.10
CA PHE A 126 0.25 -9.25 7.56
C PHE A 126 1.37 -8.95 8.58
N VAL A 127 1.08 -8.10 9.58
CA VAL A 127 2.05 -7.75 10.63
C VAL A 127 1.36 -7.85 12.01
N PRO A 128 1.93 -8.61 12.97
CA PRO A 128 1.45 -8.64 14.35
C PRO A 128 1.64 -7.27 15.02
N SER A 129 0.81 -6.92 16.01
CA SER A 129 1.03 -5.72 16.82
C SER A 129 2.32 -5.84 17.63
N TRP A 130 2.96 -4.71 17.95
CA TRP A 130 4.17 -4.70 18.79
C TRP A 130 3.91 -5.32 20.16
N ASN A 131 2.73 -5.13 20.74
CA ASN A 131 2.32 -5.81 21.97
C ASN A 131 2.35 -7.34 21.82
N ARG A 132 1.89 -7.88 20.68
CA ARG A 132 1.94 -9.31 20.40
C ARG A 132 3.37 -9.79 20.17
N VAL A 133 4.19 -9.01 19.47
CA VAL A 133 5.61 -9.33 19.24
C VAL A 133 6.36 -9.37 20.58
N GLN A 134 6.21 -8.35 21.43
CA GLN A 134 6.85 -8.28 22.74
C GLN A 134 6.35 -9.38 23.68
N SER A 135 5.07 -9.75 23.62
CA SER A 135 4.56 -10.89 24.38
C SER A 135 5.15 -12.23 23.93
N ALA A 136 5.47 -12.39 22.64
CA ALA A 136 6.08 -13.61 22.09
C ALA A 136 7.61 -13.62 22.24
N PHE A 137 8.23 -12.44 22.21
CA PHE A 137 9.66 -12.21 22.29
C PHE A 137 9.92 -11.06 23.28
N PRO A 138 9.97 -11.34 24.60
CA PRO A 138 10.11 -10.31 25.62
C PRO A 138 11.38 -9.46 25.49
N ASP A 139 12.43 -10.01 24.90
CA ASP A 139 13.76 -9.42 24.68
C ASP A 139 13.90 -8.69 23.34
N ILE A 140 12.83 -8.59 22.52
CA ILE A 140 12.92 -8.03 21.16
C ILE A 140 13.43 -6.59 21.12
N LEU A 141 13.09 -5.77 22.10
CA LEU A 141 13.50 -4.37 22.15
C LEU A 141 15.00 -4.23 22.43
N GLU A 142 15.54 -5.08 23.30
CA GLU A 142 16.98 -5.15 23.60
C GLU A 142 17.75 -5.63 22.37
N ARG A 143 17.26 -6.68 21.70
CA ARG A 143 17.85 -7.18 20.46
C ARG A 143 17.88 -6.13 19.34
N LEU A 144 16.85 -5.30 19.23
CA LEU A 144 16.81 -4.20 18.27
C LEU A 144 17.82 -3.11 18.63
N TYR A 145 17.92 -2.76 19.92
CA TYR A 145 18.91 -1.80 20.42
C TYR A 145 20.34 -2.27 20.09
N ASP A 146 20.68 -3.51 20.45
CA ASP A 146 22.01 -4.08 20.21
C ASP A 146 22.36 -4.14 18.72
N ALA A 147 21.38 -4.45 17.86
CA ALA A 147 21.59 -4.46 16.41
C ALA A 147 21.92 -3.08 15.86
N VAL A 148 21.24 -2.03 16.36
CA VAL A 148 21.51 -0.64 15.96
C VAL A 148 22.89 -0.19 16.46
N GLU A 149 23.26 -0.52 17.70
CA GLU A 149 24.59 -0.21 18.24
C GLU A 149 25.70 -0.90 17.42
N GLN A 150 25.49 -2.14 17.00
CA GLN A 150 26.45 -2.87 16.14
C GLN A 150 26.58 -2.24 14.76
N ASP A 151 25.49 -1.77 14.15
CA ASP A 151 25.54 -1.09 12.86
C ASP A 151 26.21 0.30 12.96
N ASN A 152 26.03 1.02 14.08
CA ASN A 152 26.70 2.31 14.34
C ASN A 152 28.21 2.19 14.61
N GLN A 153 28.72 0.99 14.90
CA GLN A 153 30.15 0.74 15.06
C GLN A 153 30.89 0.56 13.71
N ARG A 154 30.18 0.57 12.58
CA ARG A 154 30.74 0.56 11.23
C ARG A 154 30.98 1.98 10.71
#